data_AF-A0A7Z8R2B5-F1
#
_entry.id   AF-A0A7Z8R2B5-F1
#
_cell.length_a   1.000
_cell.length_b   1.000
_cell.length_c   1.000
_cell.angle_alpha   90.00
_cell.angle_beta   90.00
_cell.angle_gamma   90.00
#
_symmetry.space_group_name_H-M   'P 1'
#
loop_
_entity.id
_entity.type
_entity.pdbx_description
1 polymer ?
#
loop_
_entity_poly.entity_id
_entity_poly.type
_entity_poly.pdbx_seq_one_letter_code
_entity_poly.pdbx_strand_id
1 'polypeptide(L)'
;MGEIVDYRLNTKNDTIIISAAIKDKYQHLVKSNSRFWRNSGLKIKAGLSGVDVNMAPVHSLLNGGISFANIVPSAEQAKHGSVLYNLYVDQQQALMKVVQIQIKFALAKGVTAGTAINYLGIQVGEVTRVELSENNQAIIAHAKLWNSATEFARQGSQFWLVSAKVGLFKSEHLDTLIKGNYLQIEPGQGQKTNTFCR
;
A
#
# COMPACT_ATOMS: atom_id res chain seq x y z
N MET A 1 2.75 -27.71 2.65
CA MET A 1 3.26 -27.33 1.30
C MET A 1 4.75 -27.01 1.37
N GLY A 2 5.15 -26.15 2.31
CA GLY A 2 6.53 -25.98 2.76
C GLY A 2 6.56 -25.69 4.26
N GLU A 3 7.71 -25.31 4.77
CA GLU A 3 7.93 -24.88 6.16
C GLU A 3 8.98 -23.78 6.23
N ILE A 4 8.95 -22.99 7.31
CA ILE A 4 9.99 -22.01 7.58
C ILE A 4 11.17 -22.73 8.25
N VAL A 5 12.37 -22.51 7.73
CA VAL A 5 13.58 -23.22 8.17
C VAL A 5 14.58 -22.30 8.87
N ASP A 6 14.54 -20.99 8.60
CA ASP A 6 15.53 -20.05 9.15
C ASP A 6 15.02 -18.59 9.14
N TYR A 7 15.54 -17.78 10.07
CA TYR A 7 15.30 -16.34 10.20
C TYR A 7 16.64 -15.64 10.39
N ARG A 8 16.99 -14.72 9.49
CA ARG A 8 18.25 -13.97 9.55
C ARG A 8 18.03 -12.47 9.48
N LEU A 9 18.70 -11.74 10.37
CA LEU A 9 18.78 -10.29 10.28
C LEU A 9 19.78 -9.89 9.20
N ASN A 10 19.32 -9.10 8.23
CA ASN A 10 20.19 -8.39 7.30
C ASN A 10 20.52 -7.02 7.87
N THR A 11 21.70 -6.92 8.48
CA THR A 11 22.19 -5.73 9.17
C THR A 11 22.52 -4.55 8.25
N LYS A 12 22.51 -4.74 6.91
CA LYS A 12 22.75 -3.64 5.97
C LYS A 12 21.53 -2.74 5.77
N ASN A 13 20.33 -3.25 6.01
CA ASN A 13 19.08 -2.56 5.72
C ASN A 13 17.99 -2.79 6.79
N ASP A 14 18.38 -3.30 7.96
CA ASP A 14 17.49 -3.62 9.10
C ASP A 14 16.26 -4.45 8.72
N THR A 15 16.44 -5.39 7.77
CA THR A 15 15.37 -6.31 7.35
C THR A 15 15.59 -7.73 7.89
N ILE A 16 14.49 -8.46 8.11
CA ILE A 16 14.53 -9.89 8.45
C ILE A 16 14.30 -10.69 7.16
N ILE A 17 15.24 -11.57 6.83
CA ILE A 17 15.12 -12.57 5.78
C ILE A 17 14.56 -13.85 6.41
N ILE A 18 13.46 -14.34 5.85
CA ILE A 18 12.83 -15.59 6.28
C ILE A 18 13.03 -16.61 5.17
N SER A 19 13.69 -17.72 5.50
CA SER A 19 13.93 -18.81 4.55
C SER A 19 12.86 -19.89 4.72
N ALA A 20 12.22 -20.25 3.61
CA ALA A 20 11.22 -21.31 3.57
C ALA A 20 11.71 -22.46 2.68
N ALA A 21 11.58 -23.70 3.14
CA ALA A 21 11.77 -24.89 2.32
C ALA A 21 10.42 -25.30 1.73
N ILE A 22 10.36 -25.44 0.40
CA ILE A 22 9.17 -25.89 -0.31
C ILE A 22 9.42 -27.32 -0.81
N LYS A 23 8.53 -28.26 -0.47
CA LYS A 23 8.68 -29.66 -0.89
C LYS A 23 8.67 -29.74 -2.42
N ASP A 24 9.49 -30.62 -3.00
CA ASP A 24 9.73 -30.74 -4.44
C ASP A 24 8.45 -30.76 -5.28
N LYS A 25 7.47 -31.58 -4.86
CA LYS A 25 6.17 -31.69 -5.55
C LYS A 25 5.36 -30.39 -5.62
N TYR A 26 5.71 -29.35 -4.85
CA TYR A 26 5.02 -28.06 -4.83
C TYR A 26 5.87 -26.89 -5.37
N GLN A 27 7.13 -27.12 -5.76
CA GLN A 27 8.00 -26.03 -6.24
C GLN A 27 7.44 -25.33 -7.48
N HIS A 28 6.72 -26.05 -8.34
CA HIS A 28 6.08 -25.51 -9.55
C HIS A 28 4.97 -24.48 -9.27
N LEU A 29 4.43 -24.45 -8.05
CA LEU A 29 3.38 -23.50 -7.68
C LEU A 29 3.93 -22.08 -7.47
N VAL A 30 5.22 -21.96 -7.11
CA VAL A 30 5.88 -20.68 -6.87
C VAL A 30 6.49 -20.16 -8.16
N LYS A 31 6.16 -18.92 -8.48
CA LYS A 31 6.54 -18.22 -9.70
C LYS A 31 7.38 -16.99 -9.37
N SER A 32 8.05 -16.44 -10.37
CA SER A 32 8.86 -15.22 -10.23
C SER A 32 8.05 -14.02 -9.72
N ASN A 33 6.73 -14.02 -9.89
CA ASN A 33 5.82 -12.96 -9.47
C ASN A 33 4.91 -13.35 -8.29
N SER A 34 5.20 -14.44 -7.59
CA SER A 34 4.44 -14.81 -6.40
C SER A 34 4.53 -13.69 -5.36
N ARG A 35 3.40 -13.38 -4.72
CA ARG A 35 3.38 -12.47 -3.57
C ARG A 35 3.00 -13.27 -2.34
N PHE A 36 3.78 -13.13 -1.27
CA PHE A 36 3.64 -13.88 -0.03
C PHE A 36 3.07 -12.99 1.06
N TRP A 37 2.17 -13.48 1.89
CA TRP A 37 1.65 -12.73 3.04
C TRP A 37 1.50 -13.60 4.27
N ARG A 38 1.51 -12.94 5.43
CA ARG A 38 1.24 -13.61 6.71
C ARG A 38 -0.26 -13.87 6.86
N ASN A 39 -0.60 -15.11 7.14
CA ASN A 39 -1.89 -15.47 7.70
C ASN A 39 -1.73 -15.46 9.22
N SER A 40 -1.84 -14.29 9.84
CA SER A 40 -1.91 -14.21 11.30
C SER A 40 -3.32 -14.60 11.73
N GLY A 41 -3.45 -15.60 12.62
CA GLY A 41 -4.74 -16.08 13.13
C GLY A 41 -5.49 -15.10 14.04
N LEU A 42 -4.92 -13.92 14.31
CA LEU A 42 -5.48 -12.91 15.21
C LEU A 42 -5.92 -11.67 14.41
N LYS A 43 -7.23 -11.53 14.18
CA LYS A 43 -7.83 -10.30 13.67
C LYS A 43 -8.53 -9.58 14.83
N ILE A 44 -7.86 -8.60 15.43
CA ILE A 44 -8.46 -7.76 16.48
C ILE A 44 -9.25 -6.63 15.80
N LYS A 45 -10.58 -6.59 15.99
CA LYS A 45 -11.42 -5.46 15.59
C LYS A 45 -11.85 -4.72 16.85
N ALA A 46 -11.46 -3.46 17.00
CA ALA A 46 -11.92 -2.58 18.07
C ALA A 46 -13.07 -1.70 17.54
N GLY A 47 -14.20 -1.67 18.25
CA GLY A 47 -15.35 -0.80 17.95
C GLY A 47 -15.62 0.17 19.10
N LEU A 48 -16.38 1.24 18.83
CA LEU A 48 -16.72 2.27 19.82
C LEU A 48 -17.67 1.77 20.94
N SER A 49 -18.20 0.55 20.80
CA SER A 49 -19.07 -0.10 21.79
C SER A 49 -18.34 -1.08 22.73
N GLY A 50 -17.01 -1.12 22.68
CA GLY A 50 -16.17 -2.04 23.46
C GLY A 50 -15.49 -3.12 22.62
N VAL A 51 -14.76 -4.01 23.30
CA VAL A 51 -14.03 -5.12 22.67
C VAL A 51 -14.90 -6.38 22.71
N ASP A 52 -15.33 -6.88 21.57
CA ASP A 52 -15.98 -8.18 21.46
C ASP A 52 -14.91 -9.28 21.53
N VAL A 53 -14.65 -9.78 22.74
CA VAL A 53 -13.64 -10.82 23.01
C VAL A 53 -14.33 -12.17 23.12
N ASN A 54 -14.62 -12.79 21.97
CA ASN A 54 -14.88 -14.22 21.92
C ASN A 54 -13.53 -14.97 21.98
N MET A 55 -13.11 -15.39 23.17
CA MET A 55 -11.89 -16.20 23.37
C MET A 55 -12.14 -17.64 22.89
N ALA A 56 -11.97 -17.87 21.58
CA ALA A 56 -11.75 -19.23 21.08
C ALA A 56 -10.48 -19.82 21.74
N PRO A 57 -10.39 -21.15 21.92
CA PRO A 57 -9.27 -21.77 22.62
C PRO A 57 -7.92 -21.31 22.04
N VAL A 58 -7.00 -20.94 22.93
CA VAL A 58 -5.64 -20.42 22.68
C VAL A 58 -4.83 -21.28 21.68
N HIS A 59 -5.26 -22.52 21.43
CA HIS A 59 -4.71 -23.39 20.39
C HIS A 59 -4.93 -22.90 18.93
N SER A 60 -5.82 -21.94 18.67
CA SER A 60 -5.94 -21.31 17.34
C SER A 60 -4.87 -20.22 17.08
N LEU A 61 -4.15 -19.78 18.12
CA LEU A 61 -3.09 -18.77 18.02
C LEU A 61 -1.75 -19.34 17.52
N LEU A 62 -1.64 -20.67 17.42
CA LEU A 62 -0.35 -21.36 17.34
C LEU A 62 0.16 -21.69 15.93
N ASN A 63 -0.48 -21.28 14.84
CA ASN A 63 0.07 -21.50 13.50
C ASN A 63 -0.23 -20.32 12.57
N GLY A 64 0.42 -19.19 12.83
CA GLY A 64 0.60 -18.19 11.78
C GLY A 64 1.26 -18.86 10.57
N GLY A 65 0.67 -18.72 9.39
CA GLY A 65 1.19 -19.31 8.15
C GLY A 65 1.69 -18.25 7.19
N ILE A 66 2.44 -18.67 6.17
CA ILE A 66 2.69 -17.84 4.99
C ILE A 66 1.88 -18.42 3.84
N SER A 67 1.00 -17.60 3.26
CA SER A 67 0.30 -17.92 2.02
C SER A 67 0.90 -17.14 0.86
N PHE A 68 0.63 -17.59 -0.36
CA PHE A 68 1.04 -16.87 -1.55
C PHE A 68 0.01 -17.01 -2.67
N ALA A 69 0.10 -16.10 -3.64
CA ALA A 69 -0.61 -16.18 -4.90
C ALA A 69 0.24 -15.61 -6.04
N ASN A 70 -0.07 -16.05 -7.26
CA ASN A 70 0.60 -15.62 -8.48
C ASN A 70 -0.21 -14.49 -9.12
N ILE A 71 0.41 -13.32 -9.29
CA ILE A 71 -0.27 -12.14 -9.83
C ILE A 71 -0.54 -12.26 -11.33
N VAL A 72 0.37 -12.91 -12.05
CA VAL A 72 0.22 -13.30 -13.45
C VAL A 72 0.33 -14.82 -13.53
N PRO A 73 -0.77 -15.53 -13.82
CA PRO A 73 -0.78 -16.99 -13.86
C PRO A 73 0.21 -17.60 -14.86
N SER A 74 0.56 -16.88 -15.93
CA SER A 74 1.51 -17.32 -16.96
C SER A 74 2.99 -17.08 -16.63
N ALA A 75 3.32 -16.48 -15.48
CA ALA A 75 4.71 -16.23 -15.13
C ALA A 75 5.52 -17.53 -14.99
N GLU A 76 6.83 -17.42 -15.22
CA GLU A 76 7.78 -18.52 -15.09
C GLU A 76 7.87 -19.02 -13.64
N GLN A 77 8.16 -20.32 -13.49
CA GLN A 77 8.47 -20.90 -12.19
C GLN A 77 9.69 -20.20 -11.57
N ALA A 78 9.65 -20.02 -10.26
CA ALA A 78 10.77 -19.45 -9.51
C ALA A 78 12.01 -20.34 -9.61
N LYS A 79 13.18 -19.73 -9.87
CA LYS A 79 14.47 -20.44 -9.78
C LYS A 79 14.83 -20.67 -8.32
N HIS A 80 15.31 -21.87 -8.01
CA HIS A 80 15.76 -22.21 -6.66
C HIS A 80 16.83 -21.23 -6.15
N GLY A 81 16.72 -20.80 -4.89
CA GLY A 81 17.71 -19.98 -4.18
C GLY A 81 17.96 -18.57 -4.71
N SER A 82 17.29 -18.14 -5.78
CA SER A 82 17.66 -16.91 -6.52
C SER A 82 16.66 -15.76 -6.38
N VAL A 83 15.53 -15.96 -5.70
CA VAL A 83 14.46 -14.96 -5.64
C VAL A 83 14.09 -14.65 -4.20
N LEU A 84 14.29 -13.38 -3.82
CA LEU A 84 13.73 -12.81 -2.60
C LEU A 84 12.33 -12.28 -2.90
N TYR A 85 11.39 -12.61 -2.03
CA TYR A 85 10.01 -12.13 -2.11
C TYR A 85 9.71 -11.21 -0.94
N ASN A 86 8.90 -10.19 -1.20
CA ASN A 86 8.33 -9.39 -0.13
C ASN A 86 7.29 -10.21 0.63
N LEU A 87 7.40 -10.22 1.96
CA LEU A 87 6.38 -10.75 2.85
C LEU A 87 5.43 -9.63 3.27
N TYR A 88 4.24 -9.60 2.69
CA TYR A 88 3.19 -8.63 2.99
C TYR A 88 2.53 -8.92 4.33
N VAL A 89 1.94 -7.89 4.93
CA VAL A 89 1.25 -7.99 6.22
C VAL A 89 0.05 -8.92 6.14
N ASP A 90 -0.71 -8.83 5.05
CA ASP A 90 -1.92 -9.62 4.79
C ASP A 90 -2.17 -9.80 3.28
N GLN A 91 -3.20 -10.59 2.96
CA GLN A 91 -3.62 -10.87 1.59
C GLN A 91 -4.07 -9.60 0.84
N GLN A 92 -4.74 -8.66 1.52
CA GLN A 92 -5.28 -7.46 0.88
C GLN A 92 -4.14 -6.59 0.36
N GLN A 93 -3.11 -6.39 1.17
CA GLN A 93 -1.89 -5.67 0.78
C GLN A 93 -1.12 -6.42 -0.30
N ALA A 94 -1.02 -7.76 -0.20
CA ALA A 94 -0.32 -8.56 -1.20
C ALA A 94 -1.00 -8.51 -2.57
N LEU A 95 -2.32 -8.56 -2.64
CA LEU A 95 -3.04 -8.61 -3.92
C LEU A 95 -3.37 -7.22 -4.47
N MET A 96 -3.11 -6.16 -3.71
CA MET A 96 -3.35 -4.79 -4.16
C MET A 96 -2.52 -4.49 -5.41
N LYS A 97 -3.21 -4.11 -6.49
CA LYS A 97 -2.57 -3.53 -7.67
C LYS A 97 -2.16 -2.11 -7.31
N VAL A 98 -0.89 -1.75 -7.49
CA VAL A 98 -0.37 -0.42 -7.15
C VAL A 98 0.44 0.12 -8.31
N VAL A 99 0.28 1.39 -8.64
CA VAL A 99 1.17 2.13 -9.57
C VAL A 99 1.70 3.36 -8.85
N GLN A 100 3.00 3.59 -8.99
CA GLN A 100 3.65 4.79 -8.45
C GLN A 100 3.55 5.92 -9.47
N ILE A 101 3.24 7.11 -8.97
CA ILE A 101 3.14 8.33 -9.77
C ILE A 101 3.93 9.46 -9.11
N GLN A 102 4.28 10.46 -9.92
CA GLN A 102 4.91 11.70 -9.51
C GLN A 102 4.04 12.87 -9.95
N ILE A 103 3.74 13.76 -9.01
CA ILE A 103 2.94 14.96 -9.27
C ILE A 103 3.80 16.17 -8.90
N LYS A 104 4.14 16.98 -9.92
CA LYS A 104 4.85 18.24 -9.72
C LYS A 104 3.84 19.35 -9.48
N PHE A 105 4.01 20.05 -8.35
CA PHE A 105 3.22 21.24 -8.02
C PHE A 105 4.13 22.46 -7.97
N ALA A 106 3.76 23.54 -8.67
CA ALA A 106 4.51 24.79 -8.61
C ALA A 106 4.66 25.33 -7.18
N LEU A 107 3.58 25.41 -6.39
CA LEU A 107 3.60 25.82 -4.97
C LEU A 107 2.36 25.24 -4.27
N ALA A 108 2.44 24.03 -3.72
CA ALA A 108 1.33 23.46 -2.94
C ALA A 108 1.69 23.43 -1.45
N LYS A 109 1.21 24.43 -0.69
CA LYS A 109 1.20 24.36 0.78
C LYS A 109 0.19 23.31 1.22
N GLY A 110 0.63 22.34 2.02
CA GLY A 110 -0.26 21.37 2.66
C GLY A 110 -0.39 20.01 1.97
N VAL A 111 0.49 19.69 1.02
CA VAL A 111 0.72 18.31 0.56
C VAL A 111 1.88 17.72 1.37
N THR A 112 1.64 16.60 2.05
CA THR A 112 2.61 15.90 2.90
C THR A 112 2.57 14.41 2.62
N ALA A 113 3.54 13.64 3.13
CA ALA A 113 3.37 12.19 3.22
C ALA A 113 2.08 11.89 4.00
N GLY A 114 1.30 10.91 3.53
CA GLY A 114 -0.03 10.58 4.08
C GLY A 114 -1.20 11.36 3.46
N THR A 115 -0.95 12.40 2.64
CA THR A 115 -2.05 13.11 1.95
C THR A 115 -2.83 12.14 1.06
N ALA A 116 -4.12 11.96 1.34
CA ALA A 116 -5.01 11.09 0.58
C ALA A 116 -5.21 11.59 -0.86
N ILE A 117 -5.36 10.66 -1.81
CA ILE A 117 -5.82 10.95 -3.17
C ILE A 117 -7.23 10.39 -3.32
N ASN A 118 -8.20 11.24 -3.63
CA ASN A 118 -9.61 10.90 -3.68
C ASN A 118 -10.20 11.07 -5.09
N TYR A 119 -11.07 10.14 -5.47
CA TYR A 119 -11.91 10.22 -6.66
C TYR A 119 -13.36 9.98 -6.25
N LEU A 120 -14.27 10.90 -6.59
CA LEU A 120 -15.70 10.82 -6.23
C LEU A 120 -15.93 10.53 -4.73
N GLY A 121 -15.10 11.10 -3.86
CA GLY A 121 -15.16 10.90 -2.41
C GLY A 121 -14.54 9.60 -1.88
N ILE A 122 -14.04 8.72 -2.76
CA ILE A 122 -13.39 7.45 -2.39
C ILE A 122 -11.88 7.64 -2.43
N GLN A 123 -11.18 7.16 -1.40
CA GLN A 123 -9.73 7.17 -1.38
C GLN A 123 -9.17 6.10 -2.34
N VAL A 124 -8.41 6.57 -3.32
CA VAL A 124 -7.85 5.78 -4.41
C VAL A 124 -6.32 5.77 -4.44
N GLY A 125 -5.71 6.58 -3.59
CA GLY A 125 -4.27 6.68 -3.47
C GLY A 125 -3.82 7.48 -2.26
N GLU A 126 -2.51 7.67 -2.17
CA GLU A 126 -1.86 8.38 -1.08
C GLU A 126 -0.50 8.90 -1.52
N VAL A 127 -0.13 10.09 -1.07
CA VAL A 127 1.23 10.64 -1.19
C VAL A 127 2.14 9.90 -0.23
N THR A 128 3.20 9.28 -0.74
CA THR A 128 4.17 8.51 0.06
C THR A 128 5.32 9.37 0.57
N ARG A 129 5.77 10.35 -0.23
CA ARG A 129 6.81 11.31 0.15
C ARG A 129 6.71 12.58 -0.69
N VAL A 130 7.30 13.66 -0.18
CA VAL A 130 7.35 14.96 -0.87
C VAL A 130 8.80 15.45 -0.85
N GLU A 131 9.29 15.89 -2.00
CA GLU A 131 10.66 16.40 -2.19
C GLU A 131 10.60 17.78 -2.89
N LEU A 132 11.62 18.61 -2.70
CA LEU A 132 11.77 19.84 -3.48
C LEU A 132 12.36 19.50 -4.86
N SER A 133 11.93 20.21 -5.90
CA SER A 133 12.60 20.13 -7.20
C SER A 133 14.03 20.67 -7.11
N GLU A 134 14.91 20.25 -8.03
CA GLU A 134 16.32 20.66 -8.04
C GLU A 134 16.52 22.19 -8.03
N ASN A 135 15.61 22.93 -8.65
CA ASN A 135 15.63 24.39 -8.69
C ASN A 135 14.87 25.08 -7.53
N ASN A 136 14.37 24.31 -6.55
CA ASN A 136 13.56 24.77 -5.41
C ASN A 136 12.29 25.58 -5.78
N GLN A 137 11.82 25.50 -7.03
CA GLN A 137 10.64 26.23 -7.52
C GLN A 137 9.36 25.39 -7.57
N ALA A 138 9.44 24.10 -7.21
CA ALA A 138 8.31 23.20 -7.17
C ALA A 138 8.50 22.14 -6.08
N ILE A 139 7.40 21.51 -5.67
CA ILE A 139 7.46 20.25 -4.94
C ILE A 139 7.16 19.08 -5.89
N ILE A 140 7.79 17.95 -5.64
CA ILE A 140 7.54 16.68 -6.30
C ILE A 140 6.90 15.76 -5.26
N ALA A 141 5.60 15.54 -5.39
CA ALA A 141 4.88 14.57 -4.59
C ALA A 141 4.97 13.20 -5.24
N HIS A 142 5.64 12.26 -4.57
CA HIS A 142 5.59 10.85 -4.93
C HIS A 142 4.36 10.25 -4.30
N ALA A 143 3.56 9.54 -5.09
CA ALA A 143 2.33 8.93 -4.62
C ALA A 143 2.13 7.54 -5.21
N LYS A 144 1.18 6.82 -4.63
CA LYS A 144 0.71 5.52 -5.10
C LYS A 144 -0.79 5.59 -5.35
N LEU A 145 -1.23 5.07 -6.50
CA LEU A 145 -2.63 4.76 -6.78
C LEU A 145 -2.82 3.26 -6.66
N TRP A 146 -3.99 2.82 -6.19
CA TRP A 146 -4.27 1.40 -6.00
C TRP A 146 -5.52 0.91 -6.74
N ASN A 147 -5.59 -0.41 -6.93
CA ASN A 147 -6.69 -1.14 -7.53
C ASN A 147 -7.12 -0.58 -8.89
N SER A 148 -8.39 -0.29 -9.10
CA SER A 148 -8.93 0.27 -10.34
C SER A 148 -8.32 1.62 -10.70
N ALA A 149 -7.95 2.44 -9.72
CA ALA A 149 -7.37 3.77 -9.95
C ALA A 149 -5.96 3.73 -10.54
N THR A 150 -5.30 2.57 -10.58
CA THR A 150 -4.07 2.40 -11.36
C THR A 150 -4.27 2.71 -12.84
N GLU A 151 -5.50 2.59 -13.37
CA GLU A 151 -5.82 2.98 -14.74
C GLU A 151 -5.95 4.50 -14.93
N PHE A 152 -5.97 5.29 -13.85
CA PHE A 152 -5.96 6.76 -13.89
C PHE A 152 -4.55 7.32 -14.10
N ALA A 153 -3.51 6.48 -14.12
CA ALA A 153 -2.15 6.90 -14.46
C ALA A 153 -2.02 7.09 -15.99
N ARG A 154 -2.67 8.13 -16.51
CA ARG A 154 -2.80 8.43 -17.95
C ARG A 154 -2.67 9.91 -18.26
N GLN A 155 -2.14 10.23 -19.43
CA GLN A 155 -2.05 11.59 -19.94
C GLN A 155 -3.44 12.25 -19.91
N GLY A 156 -3.47 13.52 -19.51
CA GLY A 156 -4.70 14.29 -19.28
C GLY A 156 -5.31 14.13 -17.89
N SER A 157 -4.80 13.22 -17.04
CA SER A 157 -5.29 13.13 -15.66
C SER A 157 -4.83 14.34 -14.86
N GLN A 158 -5.75 14.92 -14.10
CA GLN A 158 -5.52 16.15 -13.36
C GLN A 158 -5.57 15.89 -11.86
N PHE A 159 -4.70 16.56 -11.11
CA PHE A 159 -4.63 16.47 -9.66
C PHE A 159 -4.71 17.88 -9.06
N TRP A 160 -5.57 18.10 -8.07
CA TRP A 160 -5.65 19.36 -7.33
C TRP A 160 -5.77 19.14 -5.83
N LEU A 161 -5.15 20.03 -5.06
CA LEU A 161 -5.32 20.06 -3.61
C LEU A 161 -6.69 20.64 -3.26
N VAL A 162 -7.45 19.90 -2.46
CA VAL A 162 -8.63 20.39 -1.78
C VAL A 162 -8.26 20.61 -0.32
N SER A 163 -8.15 21.87 0.07
CA SER A 163 -7.83 22.24 1.45
C SER A 163 -9.08 22.25 2.31
N ALA A 164 -8.99 21.65 3.50
CA ALA A 164 -10.06 21.78 4.48
C ALA A 164 -10.12 23.24 4.95
N LYS A 165 -11.22 23.92 4.67
CA LYS A 165 -11.47 25.25 5.25
C LYS A 165 -11.67 25.03 6.75
N VAL A 166 -10.74 25.54 7.57
CA VAL A 166 -10.87 25.55 9.03
C VAL A 166 -12.04 26.47 9.38
N GLY A 167 -13.23 25.91 9.49
CA GLY A 167 -14.36 26.56 10.13
C GLY A 167 -14.12 26.57 11.63
N LEU A 168 -13.51 27.64 12.15
CA LEU A 168 -13.48 27.95 13.58
C LEU A 168 -14.92 28.20 14.05
N PHE A 169 -15.65 27.16 14.39
CA PHE A 169 -16.89 27.30 15.16
C PHE A 169 -16.61 26.86 16.60
N LYS A 170 -16.48 27.87 17.47
CA LYS A 170 -16.55 27.77 18.92
C LYS A 170 -17.85 27.06 19.32
N SER A 171 -17.85 25.75 19.51
CA SER A 171 -18.88 25.08 20.30
C SER A 171 -18.48 23.62 20.57
N GLU A 172 -18.06 23.38 21.82
CA GLU A 172 -18.21 22.21 22.71
C GLU A 172 -18.27 20.75 22.20
N HIS A 173 -18.12 20.47 20.91
CA HIS A 173 -18.05 19.13 20.34
C HIS A 173 -16.70 18.95 19.64
N LEU A 174 -15.72 18.47 20.40
CA LEU A 174 -14.35 18.20 19.94
C LEU A 174 -14.25 17.02 18.95
N ASP A 175 -15.38 16.42 18.56
CA ASP A 175 -15.44 15.19 17.77
C ASP A 175 -15.51 15.43 16.25
N THR A 176 -15.64 16.67 15.79
CA THR A 176 -15.65 16.97 14.35
C THR A 176 -14.22 17.04 13.81
N LEU A 177 -13.58 15.88 13.72
CA LEU A 177 -12.30 15.67 13.06
C LEU A 177 -12.26 16.39 11.71
N ILE A 178 -11.36 17.38 11.62
CA ILE A 178 -11.01 18.02 10.36
C ILE A 178 -10.32 16.95 9.52
N LYS A 179 -10.99 16.42 8.49
CA LYS A 179 -10.31 15.66 7.43
C LYS A 179 -9.24 16.59 6.87
N GLY A 180 -7.96 16.27 7.07
CA GLY A 180 -6.85 17.07 6.56
C GLY A 180 -6.92 17.26 5.04
N ASN A 181 -6.06 18.11 4.50
CA ASN A 181 -6.01 18.34 3.05
C ASN A 181 -5.89 17.02 2.29
N TYR A 182 -6.55 16.94 1.13
CA TYR A 182 -6.46 15.78 0.24
C TYR A 182 -6.29 16.24 -1.21
N LEU A 183 -5.70 15.39 -2.04
CA LEU A 183 -5.66 15.58 -3.48
C LEU A 183 -6.92 14.97 -4.09
N GLN A 184 -7.56 15.68 -5.01
CA GLN A 184 -8.59 15.13 -5.86
C GLN A 184 -7.98 14.81 -7.23
N ILE A 185 -8.40 13.70 -7.81
CA ILE A 185 -8.00 13.27 -9.16
C ILE A 185 -9.20 13.32 -10.11
N GLU A 186 -8.96 13.73 -11.35
CA GLU A 186 -9.85 13.51 -12.49
C GLU A 186 -9.10 12.70 -13.57
N PRO A 187 -9.57 11.50 -13.95
CA PRO A 187 -8.89 10.65 -14.92
C PRO A 187 -8.91 11.24 -16.34
N GLY A 188 -7.75 11.22 -16.99
CA GLY A 188 -7.61 11.51 -18.42
C GLY A 188 -7.78 10.27 -19.29
N GLN A 189 -7.84 10.50 -20.61
CA GLN A 189 -8.07 9.45 -21.61
C GLN A 189 -6.84 9.14 -22.49
N GLY A 190 -5.69 9.76 -22.20
CA GLY A 190 -4.50 9.60 -23.02
C GLY A 190 -3.71 8.30 -22.73
N GLN A 191 -2.48 8.26 -23.24
CA GLN A 191 -1.57 7.14 -23.04
C GLN A 191 -1.16 7.00 -21.56
N LYS A 192 -0.72 5.81 -21.14
CA LYS A 192 -0.26 5.59 -19.76
C LYS A 192 0.94 6.50 -19.46
N THR A 193 0.90 7.19 -18.32
CA THR A 193 1.99 8.02 -17.81
C THR A 193 1.98 7.99 -16.29
N ASN A 194 3.15 8.12 -15.70
CA ASN A 194 3.31 8.17 -14.24
C ASN A 194 3.74 9.54 -13.74
N THR A 195 3.90 10.53 -14.63
CA THR A 195 4.35 11.88 -14.27
C THR A 195 3.32 12.91 -14.69
N PHE A 196 2.99 13.81 -13.76
CA PHE A 196 1.96 14.82 -13.91
C PHE A 196 2.50 16.18 -13.48
N CYS A 197 2.14 17.22 -14.22
CA CYS A 197 2.48 18.61 -13.89
C CYS A 197 1.21 19.39 -13.62
N ARG A 198 1.27 20.26 -12.61
CA ARG A 198 0.26 21.27 -12.29
C ARG A 198 0.91 22.64 -12.17
#